data_AF-A0A7Y2L3V6-F1
#
_entry.id   AF-A0A7Y2L3V6-F1
#
_cell.length_a   1.000
_cell.length_b   1.000
_cell.length_c   1.000
_cell.angle_alpha   90.00
_cell.angle_beta   90.00
_cell.angle_gamma   90.00
#
_symmetry.space_group_name_H-M   'P 1'
#
loop_
_entity.id
_entity.type
_entity.pdbx_description
1 polymer ?
#
loop_
_entity_poly.entity_id
_entity_poly.type
_entity_poly.pdbx_seq_one_letter_code
_entity_poly.pdbx_strand_id
1 'polypeptide(L)'
;MMNWTWFHKLGSPKWFYAISGRLLPWLSIAAALLITCGVVWGLAFAPPDYQQGNSFRIIYIHVPAAMLAQSCYVMLAVCGVVGLVWKMKIADVALQC
;
A
#
# COMPACT_ATOMS: atom_id res chain seq x y z
N MET A 1 10.17 -27.59 -16.76
CA MET A 1 8.90 -27.31 -16.04
C MET A 1 9.13 -26.14 -15.10
N MET A 2 8.43 -25.02 -15.30
CA MET A 2 8.55 -23.83 -14.45
C MET A 2 8.05 -24.17 -13.04
N ASN A 3 8.93 -24.13 -12.04
CA ASN A 3 8.61 -24.60 -10.70
C ASN A 3 8.00 -23.47 -9.86
N TRP A 4 6.67 -23.40 -9.74
CA TRP A 4 5.91 -22.35 -9.03
C TRP A 4 6.01 -22.43 -7.49
N THR A 5 7.04 -23.09 -6.96
CA THR A 5 7.22 -23.33 -5.51
C THR A 5 7.28 -22.05 -4.69
N TRP A 6 7.84 -20.96 -5.23
CA TRP A 6 7.89 -19.67 -4.53
C TRP A 6 6.49 -19.08 -4.30
N PHE A 7 5.62 -19.13 -5.31
CA PHE A 7 4.25 -18.63 -5.23
C PHE A 7 3.42 -19.41 -4.19
N HIS A 8 3.51 -20.75 -4.20
CA HIS A 8 2.83 -21.57 -3.20
C HIS A 8 3.40 -21.43 -1.78
N LYS A 9 4.71 -21.16 -1.63
CA LYS A 9 5.33 -20.90 -0.31
C LYS A 9 4.78 -19.65 0.36
N LEU A 10 4.44 -18.62 -0.42
CA LEU A 10 3.77 -17.41 0.08
C LEU A 10 2.35 -17.68 0.58
N GLY A 11 1.73 -18.81 0.21
CA GLY A 11 0.47 -19.27 0.79
C GLY A 11 0.60 -19.85 2.19
N SER A 12 1.83 -20.09 2.68
CA SER A 12 2.06 -20.60 4.03
C SER A 12 2.28 -19.45 5.03
N PRO A 13 1.49 -19.36 6.13
CA PRO A 13 1.57 -18.26 7.08
C PRO A 13 2.98 -18.07 7.65
N LYS A 14 3.68 -19.16 7.98
CA LYS A 14 5.02 -19.10 8.57
C LYS A 14 6.02 -18.35 7.67
N TRP A 15 6.04 -18.64 6.38
CA TRP A 15 6.96 -17.98 5.44
C TRP A 15 6.56 -16.53 5.19
N PHE A 16 5.26 -16.28 5.03
CA PHE A 16 4.74 -14.93 4.84
C PHE A 16 5.07 -14.02 6.03
N TYR A 17 4.77 -14.46 7.26
CA TYR A 17 5.07 -13.69 8.48
C TYR A 17 6.56 -13.47 8.72
N ALA A 18 7.42 -14.44 8.38
CA ALA A 18 8.87 -14.27 8.50
C ALA A 18 9.39 -13.18 7.54
N ILE A 19 8.87 -13.14 6.31
CA ILE A 19 9.24 -12.14 5.32
C ILE A 19 8.66 -10.77 5.69
N SER A 20 7.35 -10.71 5.95
CA SER A 20 6.66 -9.46 6.27
C SER A 20 7.20 -8.83 7.55
N GLY A 21 7.44 -9.62 8.60
CA GLY A 21 8.01 -9.13 9.86
C GLY A 21 9.42 -8.55 9.69
N ARG A 22 10.23 -9.06 8.77
CA ARG A 22 11.56 -8.51 8.47
C ARG A 22 11.49 -7.21 7.67
N LEU A 23 10.53 -7.09 6.75
CA LEU A 23 10.36 -5.91 5.90
C LEU A 23 9.62 -4.77 6.59
N LEU A 24 8.68 -5.10 7.48
CA LEU A 24 7.81 -4.15 8.16
C LEU A 24 8.55 -2.96 8.81
N PRO A 25 9.62 -3.13 9.61
CA PRO A 25 10.27 -1.99 10.26
C PRO A 25 10.92 -1.03 9.25
N TRP A 26 11.52 -1.57 8.19
CA TRP A 26 12.15 -0.76 7.14
C TRP A 26 11.10 0.02 6.35
N LEU A 27 10.00 -0.65 5.98
CA LEU A 27 8.90 -0.02 5.26
C LEU A 27 8.18 1.02 6.13
N SER A 28 8.01 0.78 7.43
CA SER A 28 7.40 1.76 8.33
C SER A 28 8.25 3.01 8.50
N ILE A 29 9.57 2.85 8.62
CA ILE A 29 10.50 3.99 8.69
C ILE A 29 10.46 4.77 7.38
N ALA A 30 10.56 4.09 6.24
CA ALA A 30 10.49 4.72 4.93
C ALA A 30 9.15 5.45 4.72
N ALA A 31 8.03 4.83 5.10
CA ALA A 31 6.70 5.44 5.02
C ALA A 31 6.61 6.70 5.90
N ALA A 32 7.05 6.63 7.15
CA ALA A 32 7.04 7.77 8.05
C ALA A 32 7.88 8.93 7.51
N LEU A 33 9.08 8.66 6.99
CA LEU A 33 9.95 9.67 6.39
C LEU A 33 9.31 10.30 5.14
N LEU A 34 8.83 9.49 4.20
CA LEU A 34 8.25 9.98 2.96
C LEU A 34 6.97 10.78 3.19
N ILE A 35 6.08 10.31 4.08
CA ILE A 35 4.86 11.02 4.44
C ILE A 35 5.20 12.37 5.10
N THR A 36 6.12 12.36 6.08
CA THR A 36 6.50 13.60 6.78
C THR A 36 7.13 14.60 5.82
N CYS A 37 8.09 14.17 5.00
CA CYS A 37 8.72 15.02 4.00
C CYS A 37 7.70 15.56 3.00
N GLY A 38 6.82 14.70 2.45
CA GLY A 38 5.81 15.10 1.47
C GLY A 38 4.79 16.10 2.04
N VAL A 39 4.30 15.86 3.26
CA VAL A 39 3.34 16.76 3.92
C VAL A 39 3.99 18.11 4.25
N VAL A 40 5.19 18.10 4.82
CA VAL A 40 5.91 19.35 5.14
C VAL A 40 6.19 20.14 3.87
N TRP A 41 6.67 19.48 2.81
CA TRP A 41 6.97 20.15 1.54
C TRP A 41 5.71 20.72 0.87
N GLY A 42 4.65 19.91 0.77
CA GLY A 42 3.40 20.27 0.12
C GLY A 42 2.62 21.37 0.86
N LEU A 43 2.61 21.37 2.19
CA LEU A 43 1.85 22.36 2.96
C LEU A 43 2.63 23.62 3.29
N ALA A 44 3.93 23.54 3.57
CA ALA A 44 4.71 24.71 3.99
C ALA A 44 5.34 25.46 2.80
N PHE A 45 5.85 24.74 1.80
CA PHE A 45 6.70 25.32 0.75
C PHE A 45 6.03 25.46 -0.62
N ALA A 46 4.97 24.72 -0.92
CA ALA A 46 4.30 24.83 -2.21
C ALA A 46 3.72 26.23 -2.43
N PRO A 47 3.94 26.88 -3.60
CA PRO A 47 3.37 28.20 -3.84
C PRO A 47 1.84 28.14 -3.88
N PRO A 48 1.15 29.21 -3.44
CA PRO A 48 -0.30 29.30 -3.59
C PRO A 48 -0.68 29.34 -5.08
N ASP A 49 -1.80 28.72 -5.41
CA ASP A 49 -2.37 28.77 -6.76
C ASP A 49 -3.07 30.11 -7.01
N TYR A 50 -3.14 30.53 -8.28
CA TYR A 50 -3.75 31.80 -8.66
C TYR A 50 -5.27 31.86 -8.37
N GLN A 51 -6.00 30.77 -8.53
CA GLN A 51 -7.46 30.73 -8.31
C GLN A 51 -7.82 30.24 -6.91
N GLN A 52 -7.07 29.26 -6.39
CA GLN A 52 -7.39 28.59 -5.13
C GLN A 52 -6.58 29.10 -3.94
N GLY A 53 -5.59 29.98 -4.15
CA GLY A 53 -4.73 30.52 -3.10
C GLY A 53 -4.04 29.42 -2.30
N ASN A 54 -4.06 29.52 -0.96
CA ASN A 54 -3.48 28.52 -0.07
C ASN A 54 -4.27 27.21 -0.01
N SER A 55 -5.56 27.22 -0.36
CA SER A 55 -6.40 26.02 -0.33
C SER A 55 -5.95 24.95 -1.32
N PHE A 56 -5.27 25.35 -2.41
CA PHE A 56 -4.64 24.42 -3.36
C PHE A 56 -3.75 23.39 -2.67
N ARG A 57 -3.03 23.79 -1.60
CA ARG A 57 -2.05 22.93 -0.92
C ARG A 57 -2.68 21.65 -0.34
N ILE A 58 -3.99 21.63 -0.12
CA ILE A 58 -4.73 20.44 0.35
C ILE A 58 -4.64 19.28 -0.65
N ILE A 59 -4.45 19.57 -1.95
CA ILE A 59 -4.31 18.55 -3.01
C ILE A 59 -3.16 17.57 -2.73
N TYR A 60 -2.08 18.05 -2.12
CA TYR A 60 -0.89 17.26 -1.78
C TYR A 60 -1.14 16.22 -0.68
N ILE A 61 -2.27 16.33 0.05
CA ILE A 61 -2.73 15.32 1.00
C ILE A 61 -3.85 14.50 0.37
N HIS A 62 -4.85 15.17 -0.19
CA HIS A 62 -6.07 14.54 -0.66
C HIS A 62 -5.83 13.55 -1.80
N VAL A 63 -5.11 13.96 -2.86
CA VAL A 63 -4.96 13.14 -4.07
C VAL A 63 -4.14 11.88 -3.79
N PRO A 64 -2.97 11.94 -3.13
CA PRO A 64 -2.24 10.73 -2.76
C PRO A 64 -3.04 9.80 -1.84
N ALA A 65 -3.80 10.35 -0.87
CA ALA A 65 -4.64 9.56 0.02
C ALA A 65 -5.77 8.84 -0.74
N ALA A 66 -6.41 9.51 -1.70
CA ALA A 66 -7.44 8.91 -2.55
C ALA A 66 -6.87 7.79 -3.42
N MET A 67 -5.68 8.00 -4.01
CA MET A 67 -4.99 6.96 -4.78
C MET A 67 -4.62 5.75 -3.92
N LEU A 68 -4.13 5.98 -2.70
CA LEU A 68 -3.80 4.90 -1.77
C LEU A 68 -5.07 4.09 -1.39
N ALA A 69 -6.15 4.77 -1.01
CA ALA A 69 -7.43 4.13 -0.70
C ALA A 69 -7.97 3.31 -1.88
N GLN A 70 -7.90 3.85 -3.10
CA GLN A 70 -8.30 3.13 -4.31
C GLN A 70 -7.43 1.88 -4.55
N SER A 71 -6.11 1.98 -4.32
CA SER A 71 -5.21 0.83 -4.50
C SER A 71 -5.51 -0.32 -3.53
N CYS A 72 -6.02 -0.03 -2.33
CA CYS A 72 -6.51 -1.06 -1.41
C CYS A 72 -7.68 -1.86 -2.01
N TYR A 73 -8.64 -1.21 -2.68
CA TYR A 73 -9.73 -1.91 -3.37
C TYR A 73 -9.22 -2.79 -4.52
N VAL A 74 -8.24 -2.31 -5.29
CA VAL A 74 -7.60 -3.11 -6.34
C VAL A 74 -6.88 -4.32 -5.74
N MET A 75 -6.18 -4.13 -4.62
CA MET A 75 -5.54 -5.22 -3.88
C MET A 75 -6.56 -6.27 -3.44
N LEU A 76 -7.70 -5.87 -2.87
CA LEU A 76 -8.77 -6.78 -2.51
C LEU A 76 -9.29 -7.55 -3.73
N ALA A 77 -9.52 -6.89 -4.86
CA ALA A 77 -9.94 -7.56 -6.09
C ALA A 77 -8.91 -8.62 -6.55
N VAL A 78 -7.62 -8.30 -6.51
CA VAL A 78 -6.54 -9.25 -6.82
C VAL A 78 -6.51 -10.42 -5.82
N CYS A 79 -6.62 -10.14 -4.52
CA CYS A 79 -6.72 -11.17 -3.49
C CYS A 79 -7.92 -12.10 -3.72
N GLY A 80 -9.07 -11.57 -4.15
CA GLY A 80 -10.25 -12.34 -4.54
C GLY A 80 -9.96 -13.32 -5.67
N VAL A 81 -9.32 -12.86 -6.75
CA VAL A 81 -8.90 -13.73 -7.86
C VAL A 81 -7.92 -14.80 -7.38
N VAL A 82 -6.93 -14.43 -6.55
CA VAL A 82 -5.93 -15.37 -6.04
C VAL A 82 -6.57 -16.43 -5.13
N GLY A 83 -7.50 -16.03 -4.27
CA GLY A 83 -8.28 -16.92 -3.40
C GLY A 83 -9.15 -17.88 -4.20
N LEU A 84 -9.85 -17.42 -5.24
CA LEU A 84 -10.74 -18.26 -6.05
C LEU A 84 -9.97 -19.26 -6.95
N VAL A 85 -8.92 -18.81 -7.63
CA VAL A 85 -8.21 -19.62 -8.63
C VAL A 85 -7.19 -20.56 -7.98
N TRP A 86 -6.36 -20.05 -7.05
CA TRP A 86 -5.26 -20.82 -6.43
C TRP A 86 -5.55 -21.29 -5.01
N LYS A 87 -6.70 -20.90 -4.42
CA LYS A 87 -7.13 -21.30 -3.07
C LYS A 87 -6.06 -21.07 -1.99
N MET A 88 -5.38 -19.92 -2.07
CA MET A 88 -4.36 -19.52 -1.10
C MET A 88 -5.02 -18.93 0.15
N LYS A 89 -4.91 -19.63 1.28
CA LYS A 89 -5.54 -19.23 2.56
C LYS A 89 -5.18 -17.81 3.03
N ILE A 90 -3.98 -17.32 2.72
CA ILE A 90 -3.58 -15.94 3.11
C ILE A 90 -4.36 -14.89 2.33
N ALA A 91 -4.75 -15.17 1.08
CA ALA A 91 -5.57 -14.25 0.30
C ALA A 91 -6.96 -14.08 0.93
N ASP A 92 -7.55 -15.16 1.46
CA ASP A 92 -8.83 -15.10 2.18
C ASP A 92 -8.72 -14.28 3.48
N VAL A 93 -7.61 -14.41 4.21
CA VAL A 93 -7.35 -13.58 5.40
C VAL A 93 -7.26 -12.10 5.04
N ALA A 94 -6.60 -11.77 3.92
CA ALA A 94 -6.50 -10.38 3.45
C ALA A 94 -7.86 -9.79 3.04
N LEU A 95 -8.82 -10.62 2.61
CA LEU A 95 -10.20 -10.21 2.27
C LEU A 95 -11.13 -10.05 3.48
N GLN A 96 -10.76 -10.62 4.63
CA GLN A 96 -11.54 -10.50 5.86
C GLN A 96 -11.31 -9.16 6.61
N CYS A 97 -10.26 -8.43 6.24
CA CYS A 97 -9.94 -7.10 6.73
C CYS A 97 -10.77 -6.03 6.01
#